data_AF-A0A966SJW7-F1
#
_entry.id   AF-A0A966SJW7-F1
#
_cell.length_a   1.000
_cell.length_b   1.000
_cell.length_c   1.000
_cell.angle_alpha   90.00
_cell.angle_beta   90.00
_cell.angle_gamma   90.00
#
_symmetry.space_group_name_H-M   'P 1'
#
loop_
_entity.id
_entity.type
_entity.pdbx_description
1 polymer ?
#
loop_
_entity_poly.entity_id
_entity_poly.type
_entity_poly.pdbx_seq_one_letter_code
_entity_poly.pdbx_strand_id
1 'polypeptide(L)'
;MRKPAVPAVKNVAWVKSPVDTFILAKIEERKWQPAPAASPAEWLRRVYFDLTGLPPSPEEVAAFGADNSPTARERVVDRLLASERYGERWAQHWLDVVRYAESEGFEYDRHVPEAWRFRDYVITSLNADKPFDRFITEQIAGDELDPENRDCLAASVFHRLGAVRRNAGNPDIALSRNEVLTERTDIIGTAFLGLTIGCARCHDHKLDPLSQKDYYRLQAYFAATEEHNVPLATPAERQAWDARTKELQAEIATLKTQAKSAEGAARMKLNAQIDALEAKLPAPLATIPATWNDAAKRTPITVLKRGVWELKGEPVGPRPPDALVADARAELPADT
;
A
#
# COMPACT_ATOMS: atom_id res chain seq x y z
N MET A 1 25.65 -14.74 -7.65
CA MET A 1 26.60 -13.72 -7.14
C MET A 1 27.89 -14.40 -6.70
N ARG A 2 29.08 -13.81 -6.92
CA ARG A 2 30.36 -14.31 -6.37
C ARG A 2 30.66 -13.60 -5.06
N LYS A 3 31.14 -14.31 -4.04
CA LYS A 3 31.52 -13.73 -2.74
C LYS A 3 32.76 -12.83 -2.94
N PRO A 4 32.72 -11.54 -2.59
CA PRO A 4 33.86 -10.64 -2.78
C PRO A 4 35.01 -11.02 -1.85
N ALA A 5 36.24 -10.78 -2.29
CA ALA A 5 37.42 -10.92 -1.43
C ALA A 5 37.39 -9.83 -0.35
N VAL A 6 37.59 -10.24 0.91
CA VAL A 6 37.63 -9.32 2.05
C VAL A 6 38.97 -8.55 2.02
N PRO A 7 38.96 -7.20 2.03
CA PRO A 7 40.19 -6.42 1.95
C PRO A 7 41.03 -6.57 3.22
N ALA A 8 42.35 -6.39 3.11
CA ALA A 8 43.22 -6.28 4.28
C ALA A 8 43.12 -4.87 4.87
N VAL A 9 43.09 -4.77 6.21
CA VAL A 9 43.02 -3.51 6.97
C VAL A 9 44.08 -3.50 8.06
N LYS A 10 44.50 -2.29 8.47
CA LYS A 10 45.53 -2.11 9.51
C LYS A 10 44.95 -2.24 10.90
N ASN A 11 43.80 -1.60 11.18
CA ASN A 11 43.16 -1.62 12.48
C ASN A 11 42.20 -2.82 12.65
N VAL A 12 42.75 -4.03 12.70
CA VAL A 12 41.98 -5.27 12.81
C VAL A 12 41.12 -5.31 14.08
N ALA A 13 41.55 -4.68 15.17
CA ALA A 13 40.82 -4.66 16.44
C ALA A 13 39.50 -3.86 16.38
N TRP A 14 39.33 -2.97 15.39
CA TRP A 14 38.09 -2.22 15.19
C TRP A 14 37.00 -3.04 14.50
N VAL A 15 37.39 -4.08 13.74
CA VAL A 15 36.49 -4.92 12.94
C VAL A 15 35.70 -5.85 13.86
N LYS A 16 34.36 -5.80 13.80
CA LYS A 16 33.45 -6.70 14.54
C LYS A 16 32.75 -7.69 13.63
N SER A 17 32.51 -7.33 12.38
CA SER A 17 31.94 -8.17 11.34
C SER A 17 32.74 -8.05 10.03
N PRO A 18 32.65 -9.03 9.12
CA PRO A 18 33.34 -8.95 7.82
C PRO A 18 32.96 -7.71 6.98
N VAL A 19 31.78 -7.12 7.20
CA VAL A 19 31.34 -5.89 6.51
C VAL A 19 32.18 -4.68 6.95
N ASP A 20 32.56 -4.64 8.23
CA ASP A 20 33.34 -3.53 8.80
C ASP A 20 34.70 -3.42 8.10
N THR A 21 35.28 -4.54 7.65
CA THR A 21 36.54 -4.55 6.91
C THR A 21 36.46 -3.76 5.61
N PHE A 22 35.33 -3.83 4.89
CA PHE A 22 35.13 -3.07 3.65
C PHE A 22 35.00 -1.56 3.92
N ILE A 23 34.34 -1.19 5.01
CA ILE A 23 34.19 0.20 5.44
C ILE A 23 35.55 0.76 5.90
N LEU A 24 36.24 0.02 6.77
CA LEU A 24 37.52 0.42 7.33
C LEU A 24 38.59 0.54 6.24
N ALA A 25 38.62 -0.36 5.27
CA ALA A 25 39.54 -0.27 4.13
C ALA A 25 39.40 1.08 3.40
N LYS A 26 38.18 1.57 3.20
CA LYS A 26 37.93 2.88 2.57
C LYS A 26 38.29 4.07 3.46
N ILE A 27 38.09 3.95 4.78
CA ILE A 27 38.52 4.94 5.76
C ILE A 27 40.05 5.06 5.76
N GLU A 28 40.76 3.91 5.83
CA GLU A 28 42.22 3.84 5.86
C GLU A 28 42.87 4.30 4.55
N GLU A 29 42.28 3.93 3.39
CA GLU A 29 42.70 4.39 2.06
C GLU A 29 42.70 5.93 1.98
N ARG A 30 41.68 6.56 2.57
CA ARG A 30 41.54 8.02 2.66
C ARG A 30 42.34 8.65 3.80
N LYS A 31 43.08 7.85 4.58
CA LYS A 31 43.85 8.27 5.76
C LYS A 31 42.97 8.94 6.82
N TRP A 32 41.71 8.55 6.90
CA TRP A 32 40.78 8.99 7.94
C TRP A 32 40.85 8.07 9.16
N GLN A 33 40.27 8.53 10.26
CA GLN A 33 40.08 7.73 11.46
C GLN A 33 38.59 7.42 11.63
N PRO A 34 38.21 6.22 12.10
CA PRO A 34 36.84 5.94 12.47
C PRO A 34 36.33 6.94 13.51
N ALA A 35 35.04 7.27 13.43
CA ALA A 35 34.39 8.08 14.46
C ALA A 35 34.46 7.37 15.83
N PRO A 36 34.54 8.12 16.95
CA PRO A 36 34.48 7.53 18.28
C PRO A 36 33.15 6.78 18.48
N ALA A 37 33.17 5.76 19.34
CA ALA A 37 31.96 5.04 19.69
C ALA A 37 30.95 5.98 20.39
N ALA A 38 29.67 5.81 20.08
CA ALA A 38 28.61 6.51 20.78
C ALA A 38 28.62 6.14 22.27
N SER A 39 28.29 7.11 23.14
CA SER A 39 28.07 6.84 24.55
C SER A 39 26.89 5.86 24.74
N PRO A 40 26.81 5.14 25.88
CA PRO A 40 25.69 4.23 26.13
C PRO A 40 24.32 4.91 26.00
N ALA A 41 24.18 6.13 26.51
CA ALA A 41 22.93 6.89 26.44
C ALA A 41 22.56 7.29 25.00
N GLU A 42 23.53 7.72 24.20
CA GLU A 42 23.30 8.06 22.79
C GLU A 42 22.90 6.83 21.97
N TRP A 43 23.58 5.70 22.19
CA TRP A 43 23.24 4.44 21.52
C TRP A 43 21.82 4.00 21.88
N LEU A 44 21.48 4.00 23.18
CA LEU A 44 20.16 3.60 23.65
C LEU A 44 19.06 4.49 23.07
N ARG A 45 19.27 5.81 23.08
CA ARG A 45 18.31 6.76 22.51
C ARG A 45 18.06 6.49 21.02
N ARG A 46 19.12 6.27 20.23
CA ARG A 46 18.99 6.00 18.79
C ARG A 46 18.20 4.73 18.51
N VAL A 47 18.56 3.61 19.15
CA VAL A 47 17.87 2.33 18.90
C VAL A 47 16.39 2.37 19.31
N TYR A 48 16.05 3.10 20.38
CA TYR A 48 14.66 3.32 20.79
C TYR A 48 13.86 4.09 19.74
N PHE A 49 14.38 5.20 19.21
CA PHE A 49 13.71 5.96 18.15
C PHE A 49 13.62 5.17 16.84
N ASP A 50 14.68 4.45 16.48
CA ASP A 50 14.72 3.68 15.24
C ASP A 50 13.69 2.54 15.26
N LEU A 51 13.60 1.81 16.38
CA LEU A 51 12.73 0.63 16.48
C LEU A 51 11.30 0.96 16.91
N THR A 52 11.09 1.96 17.77
CA THR A 52 9.75 2.22 18.37
C THR A 52 9.25 3.64 18.15
N GLY A 53 10.07 4.55 17.60
CA GLY A 53 9.71 5.96 17.42
C GLY A 53 9.63 6.78 18.71
N LEU A 54 9.90 6.17 19.88
CA LEU A 54 9.80 6.80 21.19
C LEU A 54 11.15 6.84 21.90
N PRO A 55 11.41 7.82 22.78
CA PRO A 55 12.63 7.82 23.60
C PRO A 55 12.58 6.76 24.71
N PRO A 56 13.74 6.30 25.22
CA PRO A 56 13.80 5.51 26.45
C PRO A 56 13.46 6.36 27.67
N SER A 57 12.96 5.73 28.73
CA SER A 57 12.78 6.36 30.04
C SER A 57 14.11 6.63 30.74
N PRO A 58 14.18 7.61 31.67
CA PRO A 58 15.38 7.84 32.48
C PRO A 58 15.89 6.60 33.22
N GLU A 59 14.97 5.77 33.71
CA GLU A 59 15.27 4.52 34.42
C GLU A 59 15.94 3.50 33.49
N GLU A 60 15.45 3.36 32.26
CA GLU A 60 16.05 2.48 31.26
C GLU A 60 17.45 2.96 30.84
N VAL A 61 17.66 4.28 30.73
CA VAL A 61 18.99 4.87 30.46
C VAL A 61 19.96 4.55 31.59
N ALA A 62 19.54 4.75 32.84
CA ALA A 62 20.38 4.45 34.00
C ALA A 62 20.71 2.95 34.10
N ALA A 63 19.71 2.08 33.90
CA ALA A 63 19.88 0.63 33.93
C ALA A 63 20.83 0.14 32.83
N PHE A 64 20.67 0.63 31.59
CA PHE A 64 21.56 0.27 30.49
C PHE A 64 22.99 0.79 30.70
N GLY A 65 23.15 2.00 31.23
CA GLY A 65 24.47 2.56 31.54
C GLY A 65 25.24 1.78 32.61
N ALA A 66 24.55 1.08 33.50
CA ALA A 66 25.14 0.22 34.52
C ALA A 66 25.37 -1.24 34.06
N ASP A 67 24.78 -1.64 32.93
CA ASP A 67 24.84 -3.01 32.43
C ASP A 67 26.12 -3.25 31.60
N ASN A 68 27.12 -3.83 32.24
CA ASN A 68 28.40 -4.21 31.61
C ASN A 68 28.37 -5.61 31.00
N SER A 69 27.20 -6.27 30.90
CA SER A 69 27.12 -7.59 30.30
C SER A 69 27.49 -7.52 28.80
N PRO A 70 28.15 -8.56 28.27
CA PRO A 70 28.45 -8.60 26.84
C PRO A 70 27.18 -8.58 25.98
N THR A 71 26.03 -8.92 26.56
CA THR A 71 24.74 -9.01 25.87
C THR A 71 23.77 -7.85 26.13
N ALA A 72 24.23 -6.77 26.77
CA ALA A 72 23.38 -5.64 27.15
C ALA A 72 22.62 -5.06 25.95
N ARG A 73 23.30 -4.94 24.80
CA ARG A 73 22.73 -4.38 23.57
C ARG A 73 21.71 -5.31 22.92
N GLU A 74 22.02 -6.61 22.79
CA GLU A 74 21.08 -7.56 22.19
C GLU A 74 19.78 -7.63 22.99
N ARG A 75 19.86 -7.70 24.34
CA ARG A 75 18.66 -7.73 25.20
C ARG A 75 17.77 -6.49 25.03
N VAL A 76 18.37 -5.31 24.80
CA VAL A 76 17.60 -4.10 24.50
C VAL A 76 16.91 -4.24 23.15
N VAL A 77 17.64 -4.65 22.11
CA VAL A 77 17.09 -4.82 20.75
C VAL A 77 15.95 -5.84 20.76
N ASP A 78 16.15 -7.01 21.37
CA ASP A 78 15.13 -8.07 21.45
C ASP A 78 13.86 -7.58 22.14
N ARG A 79 14.00 -6.83 23.25
CA ARG A 79 12.86 -6.22 23.96
C ARG A 79 12.11 -5.22 23.08
N LEU A 80 12.83 -4.40 22.31
CA LEU A 80 12.22 -3.39 21.44
C LEU A 80 11.52 -4.02 20.24
N LEU A 81 12.12 -5.04 19.62
CA LEU A 81 11.50 -5.80 18.53
C LEU A 81 10.25 -6.56 18.98
N ALA A 82 10.22 -7.04 20.23
CA ALA A 82 9.05 -7.70 20.81
C ALA A 82 7.93 -6.74 21.27
N SER A 83 8.13 -5.42 21.18
CA SER A 83 7.14 -4.41 21.57
C SER A 83 6.14 -4.17 20.43
N GLU A 84 4.84 -4.02 20.73
CA GLU A 84 3.83 -3.66 19.73
C GLU A 84 4.15 -2.34 19.00
N ARG A 85 4.90 -1.45 19.66
CA ARG A 85 5.38 -0.18 19.11
C ARG A 85 6.32 -0.37 17.91
N TYR A 86 6.98 -1.53 17.79
CA TYR A 86 7.82 -1.84 16.66
C TYR A 86 7.01 -1.82 15.35
N GLY A 87 5.91 -2.59 15.31
CA GLY A 87 5.01 -2.63 14.16
C GLY A 87 4.38 -1.28 13.86
N GLU A 88 3.98 -0.50 14.88
CA GLU A 88 3.46 0.86 14.67
C GLU A 88 4.49 1.78 14.00
N ARG A 89 5.75 1.74 14.45
CA ARG A 89 6.84 2.55 13.90
C ARG A 89 7.20 2.12 12.48
N TRP A 90 7.41 0.82 12.27
CA TRP A 90 7.84 0.30 10.98
C TRP A 90 6.73 0.31 9.93
N ALA A 91 5.46 0.20 10.35
CA ALA A 91 4.33 0.33 9.45
C ALA A 91 4.31 1.69 8.76
N GLN A 92 4.69 2.79 9.45
CA GLN A 92 4.73 4.13 8.83
C GLN A 92 5.57 4.14 7.55
N HIS A 93 6.75 3.53 7.59
CA HIS A 93 7.63 3.45 6.42
C HIS A 93 6.98 2.69 5.25
N TRP A 94 6.26 1.60 5.53
CA TRP A 94 5.55 0.86 4.50
C TRP A 94 4.32 1.61 3.98
N LEU A 95 3.54 2.20 4.88
CA LEU A 95 2.33 2.97 4.57
C LEU A 95 2.64 4.18 3.68
N ASP A 96 3.77 4.85 3.92
CA ASP A 96 4.27 5.92 3.04
C ASP A 96 4.58 5.39 1.63
N VAL A 97 5.24 4.24 1.52
CA VAL A 97 5.60 3.62 0.23
C VAL A 97 4.36 3.26 -0.58
N VAL A 98 3.34 2.67 0.06
CA VAL A 98 2.10 2.25 -0.62
C VAL A 98 1.05 3.35 -0.73
N ARG A 99 1.41 4.59 -0.33
CA ARG A 99 0.57 5.79 -0.43
C ARG A 99 -0.75 5.64 0.32
N TYR A 100 -0.66 5.08 1.52
CA TYR A 100 -1.80 4.91 2.39
C TYR A 100 -2.40 6.27 2.77
N ALA A 101 -3.68 6.42 2.50
CA ALA A 101 -4.52 7.49 2.99
C ALA A 101 -5.92 6.92 3.25
N GLU A 102 -6.67 7.54 4.16
CA GLU A 102 -8.09 7.24 4.35
C GLU A 102 -8.97 8.08 3.40
N SER A 103 -8.40 8.54 2.29
CA SER A 103 -9.09 9.32 1.27
C SER A 103 -8.54 9.01 -0.12
N GLU A 104 -9.30 9.37 -1.16
CA GLU A 104 -8.94 9.11 -2.57
C GLU A 104 -7.92 10.10 -3.14
N GLY A 105 -7.43 11.07 -2.35
CA GLY A 105 -6.24 11.87 -2.62
C GLY A 105 -6.32 12.80 -3.85
N PHE A 106 -7.50 12.98 -4.46
CA PHE A 106 -7.66 13.73 -5.70
C PHE A 106 -8.97 14.52 -5.77
N GLU A 107 -8.87 15.83 -6.10
CA GLU A 107 -9.96 16.80 -6.34
C GLU A 107 -11.14 16.75 -5.35
N TYR A 108 -12.08 15.81 -5.53
CA TYR A 108 -13.19 15.56 -4.60
C TYR A 108 -12.73 14.95 -3.27
N ASP A 109 -11.56 14.28 -3.28
CA ASP A 109 -10.87 13.70 -2.14
C ASP A 109 -11.83 13.02 -1.15
N ARG A 110 -12.56 12.02 -1.65
CA ARG A 110 -13.58 11.35 -0.85
C ARG A 110 -12.90 10.50 0.21
N HIS A 111 -13.45 10.50 1.42
CA HIS A 111 -13.06 9.54 2.45
C HIS A 111 -13.29 8.11 1.97
N VAL A 112 -12.34 7.21 2.24
CA VAL A 112 -12.45 5.77 2.01
C VAL A 112 -12.74 5.12 3.37
N PRO A 113 -14.02 4.82 3.68
CA PRO A 113 -14.37 4.25 4.98
C PRO A 113 -13.65 2.92 5.19
N GLU A 114 -13.24 2.68 6.44
CA GLU A 114 -12.61 1.42 6.87
C GLU A 114 -11.24 1.12 6.25
N ALA A 115 -10.60 2.08 5.56
CA ALA A 115 -9.24 1.93 5.04
C ALA A 115 -8.20 1.64 6.14
N TRP A 116 -8.43 2.12 7.38
CA TRP A 116 -7.62 1.81 8.56
C TRP A 116 -7.37 0.30 8.79
N ARG A 117 -8.23 -0.57 8.28
CA ARG A 117 -8.03 -2.02 8.36
C ARG A 117 -6.75 -2.46 7.66
N PHE A 118 -6.37 -1.79 6.57
CA PHE A 118 -5.09 -2.04 5.90
C PHE A 118 -3.91 -1.63 6.78
N ARG A 119 -3.98 -0.45 7.41
CA ARG A 119 -2.96 0.01 8.37
C ARG A 119 -2.77 -0.99 9.50
N ASP A 120 -3.87 -1.45 10.10
CA ASP A 120 -3.82 -2.39 11.21
C ASP A 120 -3.30 -3.77 10.77
N TYR A 121 -3.63 -4.21 9.55
CA TYR A 121 -3.04 -5.40 8.93
C TYR A 121 -1.51 -5.28 8.80
N VAL A 122 -0.99 -4.12 8.34
CA VAL A 122 0.46 -3.88 8.20
C VAL A 122 1.14 -3.92 9.56
N ILE A 123 0.60 -3.21 10.56
CA ILE A 123 1.13 -3.18 11.94
C ILE A 123 1.18 -4.60 12.52
N THR A 124 0.07 -5.34 12.41
CA THR A 124 -0.03 -6.70 12.94
C THR A 124 0.93 -7.65 12.22
N SER A 125 1.07 -7.53 10.89
CA SER A 125 1.98 -8.37 10.11
C SER A 125 3.44 -8.17 10.50
N LEU A 126 3.85 -6.93 10.77
CA LEU A 126 5.21 -6.61 11.21
C LEU A 126 5.47 -7.11 12.63
N ASN A 127 4.54 -6.91 13.56
CA ASN A 127 4.66 -7.40 14.94
C ASN A 127 4.68 -8.93 15.03
N ALA A 128 4.00 -9.61 14.10
CA ALA A 128 3.98 -11.07 14.03
C ALA A 128 5.18 -11.68 13.27
N ASP A 129 6.13 -10.85 12.82
CA ASP A 129 7.26 -11.28 11.96
C ASP A 129 6.79 -12.09 10.75
N LYS A 130 5.72 -11.62 10.09
CA LYS A 130 5.15 -12.30 8.92
C LYS A 130 6.21 -12.40 7.82
N PRO A 131 6.43 -13.60 7.22
CA PRO A 131 7.36 -13.75 6.11
C PRO A 131 7.08 -12.74 5.00
N PHE A 132 8.12 -12.05 4.56
CA PHE A 132 7.99 -10.92 3.64
C PHE A 132 7.32 -11.32 2.32
N ASP A 133 7.61 -12.52 1.81
CA ASP A 133 6.97 -13.09 0.62
C ASP A 133 5.46 -13.25 0.82
N ARG A 134 5.01 -13.71 1.99
CA ARG A 134 3.58 -13.80 2.32
C ARG A 134 2.96 -12.41 2.46
N PHE A 135 3.63 -11.51 3.17
CA PHE A 135 3.17 -10.14 3.40
C PHE A 135 2.90 -9.38 2.09
N ILE A 136 3.79 -9.48 1.10
CA ILE A 136 3.58 -8.82 -0.21
C ILE A 136 2.55 -9.54 -1.06
N THR A 137 2.51 -10.89 -1.02
CA THR A 137 1.55 -11.66 -1.84
C THR A 137 0.11 -11.40 -1.40
N GLU A 138 -0.15 -11.34 -0.09
CA GLU A 138 -1.47 -11.01 0.46
C GLU A 138 -1.95 -9.61 0.02
N GLN A 139 -1.05 -8.63 -0.14
CA GLN A 139 -1.43 -7.29 -0.61
C GLN A 139 -1.76 -7.25 -2.11
N ILE A 140 -1.02 -8.04 -2.91
CA ILE A 140 -1.21 -8.07 -4.37
C ILE A 140 -2.42 -8.92 -4.77
N ALA A 141 -2.68 -10.02 -4.07
CA ALA A 141 -3.65 -11.03 -4.50
C ALA A 141 -4.43 -11.66 -3.33
N GLY A 142 -4.58 -10.97 -2.20
CA GLY A 142 -5.24 -11.51 -1.01
C GLY A 142 -6.68 -11.96 -1.27
N ASP A 143 -7.43 -11.20 -2.05
CA ASP A 143 -8.80 -11.53 -2.47
C ASP A 143 -8.88 -12.81 -3.30
N GLU A 144 -7.84 -13.13 -4.07
CA GLU A 144 -7.75 -14.38 -4.85
C GLU A 144 -7.17 -15.55 -4.05
N LEU A 145 -6.26 -15.28 -3.11
CA LEU A 145 -5.59 -16.31 -2.29
C LEU A 145 -6.54 -16.99 -1.32
N ASP A 146 -7.33 -16.19 -0.60
CA ASP A 146 -8.30 -16.67 0.39
C ASP A 146 -9.39 -15.61 0.62
N PRO A 147 -10.46 -15.61 -0.19
CA PRO A 147 -11.53 -14.61 -0.12
C PRO A 147 -12.35 -14.66 1.17
N GLU A 148 -12.22 -15.73 1.97
CA GLU A 148 -12.90 -15.87 3.25
C GLU A 148 -12.04 -15.36 4.42
N ASN A 149 -10.73 -15.18 4.20
CA ASN A 149 -9.81 -14.69 5.20
C ASN A 149 -9.80 -13.15 5.25
N ARG A 150 -10.24 -12.61 6.39
CA ARG A 150 -10.33 -11.18 6.64
C ARG A 150 -8.99 -10.46 6.55
N ASP A 151 -7.88 -11.10 6.90
CA ASP A 151 -6.55 -10.50 6.80
C ASP A 151 -6.12 -10.39 5.33
N CYS A 152 -6.39 -11.43 4.52
CA CYS A 152 -6.16 -11.38 3.09
C CYS A 152 -7.01 -10.29 2.41
N LEU A 153 -8.29 -10.19 2.78
CA LEU A 153 -9.17 -9.12 2.30
C LEU A 153 -8.68 -7.74 2.75
N ALA A 154 -8.24 -7.59 4.01
CA ALA A 154 -7.70 -6.33 4.53
C ALA A 154 -6.40 -5.95 3.83
N ALA A 155 -5.55 -6.92 3.47
CA ALA A 155 -4.36 -6.69 2.68
C ALA A 155 -4.68 -6.21 1.25
N SER A 156 -5.70 -6.79 0.61
CA SER A 156 -6.14 -6.42 -0.76
C SER A 156 -6.65 -4.98 -0.89
N VAL A 157 -6.99 -4.34 0.25
CA VAL A 157 -7.33 -2.90 0.32
C VAL A 157 -6.21 -2.06 -0.31
N PHE A 158 -4.98 -2.57 -0.38
CA PHE A 158 -3.87 -1.99 -1.15
C PHE A 158 -4.32 -1.44 -2.53
N HIS A 159 -5.15 -2.19 -3.28
CA HIS A 159 -5.62 -1.82 -4.61
C HIS A 159 -6.66 -0.68 -4.64
N ARG A 160 -7.07 -0.19 -3.47
CA ARG A 160 -7.96 0.96 -3.26
C ARG A 160 -7.21 2.20 -2.78
N LEU A 161 -5.92 2.08 -2.44
CA LEU A 161 -5.09 3.19 -1.99
C LEU A 161 -4.55 4.00 -3.18
N GLY A 162 -4.11 5.21 -2.90
CA GLY A 162 -3.58 6.13 -3.90
C GLY A 162 -4.62 7.05 -4.50
N ALA A 163 -4.14 7.95 -5.37
CA ALA A 163 -4.96 9.03 -5.89
C ALA A 163 -5.83 8.53 -7.05
N VAL A 164 -7.16 8.64 -6.92
CA VAL A 164 -8.08 8.24 -8.00
C VAL A 164 -8.95 9.41 -8.42
N ARG A 165 -8.89 9.73 -9.71
CA ARG A 165 -9.71 10.78 -10.31
C ARG A 165 -11.15 10.31 -10.49
N ARG A 166 -12.04 10.81 -9.63
CA ARG A 166 -13.49 10.52 -9.68
C ARG A 166 -14.26 11.83 -9.62
N ASN A 167 -14.62 12.34 -10.79
CA ASN A 167 -15.30 13.63 -10.88
C ASN A 167 -16.79 13.38 -11.17
N ALA A 168 -17.67 14.01 -10.40
CA ALA A 168 -19.13 13.90 -10.57
C ALA A 168 -19.67 14.36 -11.94
N GLY A 169 -18.82 14.98 -12.76
CA GLY A 169 -19.14 15.46 -14.11
C GLY A 169 -18.24 14.91 -15.22
N ASN A 170 -17.42 13.88 -14.97
CA ASN A 170 -16.66 13.23 -16.05
C ASN A 170 -17.57 12.20 -16.74
N PRO A 171 -18.05 12.43 -17.97
CA PRO A 171 -18.88 11.45 -18.68
C PRO A 171 -18.07 10.22 -19.11
N ASP A 172 -16.73 10.30 -19.08
CA ASP A 172 -15.86 9.27 -19.61
C ASP A 172 -15.41 8.27 -18.53
N ILE A 173 -16.27 7.27 -18.32
CA ILE A 173 -16.03 6.13 -17.42
C ILE A 173 -14.76 5.37 -17.85
N ALA A 174 -14.47 5.30 -19.15
CA ALA A 174 -13.31 4.57 -19.67
C ALA A 174 -11.99 5.27 -19.34
N LEU A 175 -11.94 6.60 -19.44
CA LEU A 175 -10.78 7.39 -18.96
C LEU A 175 -10.52 7.14 -17.47
N SER A 176 -11.56 7.23 -16.64
CA SER A 176 -11.44 7.06 -15.18
C SER A 176 -10.96 5.65 -14.83
N ARG A 177 -11.45 4.62 -15.55
CA ARG A 177 -10.97 3.25 -15.40
C ARG A 177 -9.50 3.11 -15.79
N ASN A 178 -9.08 3.73 -16.89
CA ASN A 178 -7.67 3.71 -17.31
C ASN A 178 -6.75 4.39 -16.28
N GLU A 179 -7.20 5.46 -15.63
CA GLU A 179 -6.45 6.11 -14.55
C GLU A 179 -6.28 5.19 -13.32
N VAL A 180 -7.32 4.46 -12.91
CA VAL A 180 -7.21 3.45 -11.84
C VAL A 180 -6.19 2.36 -12.19
N LEU A 181 -6.25 1.83 -13.42
CA LEU A 181 -5.32 0.78 -13.86
C LEU A 181 -3.89 1.28 -13.97
N THR A 182 -3.69 2.54 -14.39
CA THR A 182 -2.38 3.21 -14.38
C THR A 182 -1.85 3.30 -12.96
N GLU A 183 -2.65 3.80 -12.01
CA GLU A 183 -2.23 3.99 -10.63
C GLU A 183 -1.80 2.69 -9.95
N ARG A 184 -2.49 1.58 -10.25
CA ARG A 184 -2.13 0.22 -9.79
C ARG A 184 -0.84 -0.29 -10.42
N THR A 185 -0.67 -0.06 -11.73
CA THR A 185 0.52 -0.50 -12.45
C THR A 185 1.76 0.20 -11.92
N ASP A 186 1.70 1.52 -11.76
CA ASP A 186 2.82 2.34 -11.31
C ASP A 186 3.27 2.00 -9.89
N ILE A 187 2.33 1.73 -8.97
CA ILE A 187 2.67 1.36 -7.59
C ILE A 187 3.24 -0.04 -7.46
N ILE A 188 2.76 -0.98 -8.26
CA ILE A 188 3.34 -2.34 -8.26
C ILE A 188 4.79 -2.28 -8.72
N GLY A 189 5.06 -1.49 -9.77
CA GLY A 189 6.42 -1.23 -10.22
C GLY A 189 7.30 -0.64 -9.13
N THR A 190 6.86 0.45 -8.49
CA THR A 190 7.68 1.20 -7.54
C THR A 190 7.82 0.51 -6.18
N ALA A 191 6.73 0.03 -5.57
CA ALA A 191 6.74 -0.55 -4.24
C ALA A 191 7.27 -1.99 -4.18
N PHE A 192 7.00 -2.82 -5.19
CA PHE A 192 7.32 -4.25 -5.14
C PHE A 192 8.48 -4.65 -6.06
N LEU A 193 8.61 -4.02 -7.23
CA LEU A 193 9.71 -4.30 -8.15
C LEU A 193 10.91 -3.37 -7.93
N GLY A 194 10.73 -2.24 -7.23
CA GLY A 194 11.74 -1.21 -7.10
C GLY A 194 12.08 -0.51 -8.42
N LEU A 195 11.13 -0.49 -9.37
CA LEU A 195 11.29 0.03 -10.72
C LEU A 195 10.33 1.19 -11.00
N THR A 196 10.85 2.29 -11.55
CA THR A 196 10.03 3.44 -11.99
C THR A 196 9.44 3.20 -13.38
N ILE A 197 8.53 2.23 -13.49
CA ILE A 197 8.00 1.80 -14.79
C ILE A 197 7.08 2.83 -15.47
N GLY A 198 6.61 3.86 -14.76
CA GLY A 198 5.61 4.83 -15.25
C GLY A 198 6.02 5.58 -16.53
N CYS A 199 7.32 5.81 -16.79
CA CYS A 199 7.76 6.39 -18.06
C CYS A 199 7.42 5.49 -19.26
N ALA A 200 7.40 4.17 -19.04
CA ALA A 200 7.08 3.18 -20.06
C ALA A 200 5.62 3.28 -20.53
N ARG A 201 4.75 4.03 -19.84
CA ARG A 201 3.36 4.26 -20.27
C ARG A 201 3.25 4.86 -21.67
N CYS A 202 4.14 5.79 -22.02
CA CYS A 202 4.00 6.61 -23.24
C CYS A 202 5.00 6.26 -24.35
N HIS A 203 6.12 5.64 -24.00
CA HIS A 203 7.22 5.25 -24.88
C HIS A 203 8.10 4.23 -24.13
N ASP A 204 9.00 3.52 -24.80
CA ASP A 204 9.94 2.63 -24.11
C ASP A 204 10.76 3.38 -23.05
N HIS A 205 11.03 2.75 -21.90
CA HIS A 205 11.72 3.41 -20.80
C HIS A 205 13.09 3.95 -21.25
N LYS A 206 13.43 5.17 -20.81
CA LYS A 206 14.58 5.90 -21.34
C LYS A 206 15.93 5.21 -21.05
N LEU A 207 16.05 4.58 -19.89
CA LEU A 207 17.32 4.07 -19.36
C LEU A 207 17.28 2.59 -19.00
N ASP A 208 16.09 2.02 -18.81
CA ASP A 208 15.91 0.65 -18.36
C ASP A 208 15.37 -0.17 -19.52
N PRO A 209 15.65 -1.48 -19.59
CA PRO A 209 15.20 -2.36 -20.67
C PRO A 209 13.72 -2.74 -20.51
N LEU A 210 12.85 -1.74 -20.33
CA LEU A 210 11.41 -1.88 -20.18
C LEU A 210 10.73 -1.27 -21.41
N SER A 211 10.10 -2.09 -22.22
CA SER A 211 9.34 -1.61 -23.36
C SER A 211 8.02 -0.99 -22.91
N GLN A 212 7.42 -0.16 -23.77
CA GLN A 212 6.06 0.28 -23.58
C GLN A 212 5.09 -0.92 -23.51
N LYS A 213 5.37 -1.99 -24.25
CA LYS A 213 4.55 -3.21 -24.24
C LYS A 213 4.57 -3.89 -22.87
N ASP A 214 5.72 -3.92 -22.20
CA ASP A 214 5.85 -4.49 -20.84
C ASP A 214 4.97 -3.76 -19.82
N TYR A 215 4.85 -2.43 -19.94
CA TYR A 215 3.97 -1.64 -19.09
C TYR A 215 2.51 -2.10 -19.18
N TYR A 216 1.99 -2.22 -20.40
CA TYR A 216 0.60 -2.62 -20.61
C TYR A 216 0.35 -4.11 -20.34
N ARG A 217 1.34 -4.98 -20.56
CA ARG A 217 1.28 -6.39 -20.14
C ARG A 217 1.20 -6.54 -18.63
N LEU A 218 1.91 -5.70 -17.87
CA LEU A 218 1.78 -5.66 -16.41
C LEU A 218 0.41 -5.12 -16.00
N GLN A 219 -0.06 -4.04 -16.63
CA GLN A 219 -1.38 -3.48 -16.39
C GLN A 219 -2.52 -4.49 -16.60
N ALA A 220 -2.37 -5.41 -17.57
CA ALA A 220 -3.36 -6.44 -17.88
C ALA A 220 -3.66 -7.40 -16.73
N TYR A 221 -2.76 -7.57 -15.74
CA TYR A 221 -3.10 -8.36 -14.53
C TYR A 221 -4.25 -7.75 -13.73
N PHE A 222 -4.43 -6.43 -13.77
CA PHE A 222 -5.43 -5.71 -12.97
C PHE A 222 -6.71 -5.37 -13.74
N ALA A 223 -6.78 -5.81 -15.00
CA ALA A 223 -7.83 -5.43 -15.94
C ALA A 223 -9.24 -5.82 -15.49
N ALA A 224 -9.37 -6.89 -14.71
CA ALA A 224 -10.62 -7.40 -14.16
C ALA A 224 -10.92 -6.93 -12.72
N THR A 225 -10.01 -6.19 -12.09
CA THR A 225 -10.11 -5.86 -10.66
C THR A 225 -11.13 -4.75 -10.42
N GLU A 226 -12.16 -5.07 -9.64
CA GLU A 226 -13.26 -4.19 -9.27
C GLU A 226 -13.26 -3.89 -7.77
N GLU A 227 -13.88 -2.77 -7.39
CA GLU A 227 -14.07 -2.41 -6.00
C GLU A 227 -15.18 -3.26 -5.37
N HIS A 228 -14.89 -3.87 -4.22
CA HIS A 228 -15.86 -4.71 -3.53
C HIS A 228 -15.79 -4.52 -2.02
N ASN A 229 -16.83 -3.88 -1.45
CA ASN A 229 -16.92 -3.70 0.00
C ASN A 229 -17.53 -4.96 0.62
N VAL A 230 -16.71 -5.80 1.26
CA VAL A 230 -17.12 -7.05 1.89
C VAL A 230 -17.82 -6.73 3.23
N PRO A 231 -19.11 -7.02 3.39
CA PRO A 231 -19.80 -6.71 4.64
C PRO A 231 -19.39 -7.66 5.76
N LEU A 232 -19.00 -7.12 6.92
CA LEU A 232 -18.58 -7.91 8.08
C LEU A 232 -19.76 -8.39 8.94
N ALA A 233 -20.91 -7.71 8.81
CA ALA A 233 -22.13 -8.05 9.52
C ALA A 233 -22.68 -9.42 9.08
N THR A 234 -23.20 -10.18 10.03
CA THR A 234 -23.91 -11.43 9.77
C THR A 234 -25.18 -11.19 8.94
N PRO A 235 -25.72 -12.23 8.27
CA PRO A 235 -27.00 -12.10 7.55
C PRO A 235 -28.14 -11.56 8.43
N ALA A 236 -28.19 -11.95 9.70
CA ALA A 236 -29.22 -11.49 10.64
C ALA A 236 -29.06 -10.00 10.99
N GLU A 237 -27.83 -9.54 11.24
CA GLU A 237 -27.55 -8.12 11.50
C GLU A 237 -27.87 -7.25 10.28
N ARG A 238 -27.53 -7.73 9.07
CA ARG A 238 -27.89 -7.06 7.81
C ARG A 238 -29.40 -6.92 7.67
N GLN A 239 -30.14 -8.01 7.86
CA GLN A 239 -31.58 -8.00 7.77
C GLN A 239 -32.23 -7.07 8.81
N ALA A 240 -31.72 -7.06 10.04
CA ALA A 240 -32.21 -6.17 11.09
C ALA A 240 -31.91 -4.69 10.79
N TRP A 241 -30.72 -4.39 10.26
CA TRP A 241 -30.36 -3.05 9.82
C TRP A 241 -31.24 -2.59 8.66
N ASP A 242 -31.39 -3.41 7.62
CA ASP A 242 -32.24 -3.13 6.46
C ASP A 242 -33.69 -2.88 6.89
N ALA A 243 -34.24 -3.71 7.78
CA ALA A 243 -35.60 -3.52 8.28
C ALA A 243 -35.77 -2.18 9.00
N ARG A 244 -34.75 -1.72 9.75
CA ARG A 244 -34.77 -0.45 10.48
C ARG A 244 -34.57 0.76 9.58
N THR A 245 -33.81 0.62 8.49
CA THR A 245 -33.43 1.74 7.61
C THR A 245 -34.28 1.88 6.36
N LYS A 246 -34.98 0.81 5.94
CA LYS A 246 -35.75 0.76 4.69
C LYS A 246 -36.69 1.95 4.47
N GLU A 247 -37.49 2.30 5.47
CA GLU A 247 -38.46 3.40 5.36
C GLU A 247 -37.76 4.76 5.24
N LEU A 248 -36.77 5.02 6.10
CA LEU A 248 -35.97 6.25 6.07
C LEU A 248 -35.22 6.39 4.73
N GLN A 249 -34.62 5.31 4.24
CA GLN A 249 -33.90 5.31 2.96
C GLN A 249 -34.84 5.56 1.77
N ALA A 250 -36.04 4.98 1.77
CA ALA A 250 -37.03 5.22 0.74
C ALA A 250 -37.50 6.69 0.74
N GLU A 251 -37.70 7.28 1.92
CA GLU A 251 -38.04 8.70 2.05
C GLU A 251 -36.89 9.60 1.57
N ILE A 252 -35.65 9.34 2.02
CA ILE A 252 -34.45 10.04 1.56
C ILE A 252 -34.30 9.96 0.03
N ALA A 253 -34.49 8.78 -0.56
CA ALA A 253 -34.39 8.60 -2.01
C ALA A 253 -35.45 9.41 -2.77
N THR A 254 -36.67 9.48 -2.23
CA THR A 254 -37.76 10.29 -2.77
C THR A 254 -37.41 11.78 -2.72
N LEU A 255 -36.95 12.27 -1.56
CA LEU A 255 -36.52 13.67 -1.38
C LEU A 255 -35.32 14.02 -2.28
N LYS A 256 -34.33 13.12 -2.42
CA LYS A 256 -33.19 13.31 -3.34
C LYS A 256 -33.65 13.43 -4.79
N THR A 257 -34.66 12.67 -5.19
CA THR A 257 -35.24 12.76 -6.53
C THR A 257 -35.95 14.10 -6.74
N GLN A 258 -36.73 14.56 -5.76
CA GLN A 258 -37.37 15.88 -5.80
C GLN A 258 -36.34 17.01 -5.82
N ALA A 259 -35.25 16.90 -5.05
CA ALA A 259 -34.20 17.90 -4.93
C ALA A 259 -33.42 18.10 -6.24
N LYS A 260 -33.32 17.06 -7.10
CA LYS A 260 -32.69 17.17 -8.43
C LYS A 260 -33.41 18.14 -9.36
N SER A 261 -34.74 18.25 -9.24
CA SER A 261 -35.57 19.10 -10.08
C SER A 261 -35.98 20.42 -9.41
N ALA A 262 -35.63 20.61 -8.13
CA ALA A 262 -35.91 21.83 -7.38
C ALA A 262 -34.77 22.86 -7.52
N GLU A 263 -35.11 24.14 -7.40
CA GLU A 263 -34.15 25.25 -7.44
C GLU A 263 -34.28 26.17 -6.22
N GLY A 264 -33.22 26.94 -5.94
CA GLY A 264 -33.19 27.95 -4.89
C GLY A 264 -33.63 27.44 -3.51
N ALA A 265 -34.53 28.18 -2.87
CA ALA A 265 -35.01 27.90 -1.51
C ALA A 265 -35.70 26.54 -1.37
N ALA A 266 -36.39 26.04 -2.42
CA ALA A 266 -37.04 24.74 -2.38
C ALA A 266 -36.02 23.60 -2.29
N ARG A 267 -34.93 23.69 -3.06
CA ARG A 267 -33.83 22.72 -3.00
C ARG A 267 -33.11 22.75 -1.66
N MET A 268 -32.87 23.93 -1.10
CA MET A 268 -32.25 24.07 0.22
C MET A 268 -33.10 23.40 1.32
N LYS A 269 -34.43 23.57 1.26
CA LYS A 269 -35.35 22.94 2.22
C LYS A 269 -35.35 21.41 2.09
N LEU A 270 -35.37 20.88 0.87
CA LEU A 270 -35.29 19.44 0.61
C LEU A 270 -33.96 18.86 1.10
N ASN A 271 -32.84 19.53 0.84
CA ASN A 271 -31.53 19.12 1.36
C ASN A 271 -31.50 19.10 2.89
N ALA A 272 -32.03 20.12 3.57
CA ALA A 272 -32.10 20.12 5.03
C ALA A 272 -32.96 18.98 5.58
N GLN A 273 -34.04 18.58 4.89
CA GLN A 273 -34.83 17.40 5.25
C GLN A 273 -34.07 16.09 5.04
N ILE A 274 -33.34 15.97 3.92
CA ILE A 274 -32.45 14.83 3.65
C ILE A 274 -31.42 14.71 4.77
N ASP A 275 -30.71 15.79 5.09
CA ASP A 275 -29.68 15.79 6.14
C ASP A 275 -30.26 15.38 7.50
N ALA A 276 -31.46 15.86 7.84
CA ALA A 276 -32.15 15.51 9.08
C ALA A 276 -32.61 14.04 9.14
N LEU A 277 -32.94 13.42 8.00
CA LEU A 277 -33.25 11.99 7.93
C LEU A 277 -31.98 11.13 7.92
N GLU A 278 -30.93 11.56 7.21
CA GLU A 278 -29.62 10.91 7.20
C GLU A 278 -29.02 10.88 8.61
N ALA A 279 -29.17 11.95 9.40
CA ALA A 279 -28.75 11.99 10.80
C ALA A 279 -29.50 11.01 11.71
N LYS A 280 -30.67 10.49 11.30
CA LYS A 280 -31.42 9.46 12.04
C LYS A 280 -31.03 8.04 11.65
N LEU A 281 -30.31 7.86 10.55
CA LEU A 281 -29.86 6.53 10.15
C LEU A 281 -28.85 6.01 11.19
N PRO A 282 -28.93 4.72 11.56
CA PRO A 282 -27.87 4.08 12.31
C PRO A 282 -26.56 4.11 11.51
N ALA A 283 -25.43 3.95 12.20
CA ALA A 283 -24.14 3.81 11.54
C ALA A 283 -24.20 2.72 10.45
N PRO A 284 -23.58 2.93 9.27
CA PRO A 284 -23.45 1.89 8.27
C PRO A 284 -22.78 0.65 8.86
N LEU A 285 -23.18 -0.52 8.36
CA LEU A 285 -22.54 -1.78 8.75
C LEU A 285 -21.07 -1.75 8.31
N ALA A 286 -20.18 -2.21 9.18
CA ALA A 286 -18.75 -2.25 8.89
C ALA A 286 -18.45 -3.15 7.69
N THR A 287 -17.52 -2.70 6.85
CA THR A 287 -17.07 -3.43 5.67
C THR A 287 -15.55 -3.48 5.60
N ILE A 288 -15.00 -4.43 4.85
CA ILE A 288 -13.63 -4.34 4.35
C ILE A 288 -13.71 -3.77 2.94
N PRO A 289 -13.09 -2.63 2.63
CA PRO A 289 -13.09 -2.07 1.27
C PRO A 289 -12.10 -2.84 0.39
N ALA A 290 -12.36 -4.13 0.17
CA ALA A 290 -11.49 -5.01 -0.60
C ALA A 290 -11.62 -4.76 -2.12
N THR A 291 -10.97 -5.62 -2.88
CA THR A 291 -11.17 -5.79 -4.32
C THR A 291 -11.60 -7.21 -4.65
N TRP A 292 -12.03 -7.42 -5.90
CA TRP A 292 -12.34 -8.73 -6.46
C TRP A 292 -12.08 -8.69 -7.97
N ASN A 293 -11.77 -9.82 -8.59
CA ASN A 293 -11.70 -9.91 -10.05
C ASN A 293 -13.02 -10.34 -10.68
N ASP A 294 -13.61 -9.46 -11.49
CA ASP A 294 -14.80 -9.74 -12.30
C ASP A 294 -14.41 -9.90 -13.77
N ALA A 295 -14.25 -11.15 -14.22
CA ALA A 295 -13.92 -11.44 -15.62
C ALA A 295 -14.93 -10.86 -16.62
N ALA A 296 -16.21 -10.73 -16.23
CA ALA A 296 -17.24 -10.16 -17.10
C ALA A 296 -17.12 -8.64 -17.26
N LYS A 297 -16.41 -7.95 -16.36
CA LYS A 297 -16.12 -6.51 -16.42
C LYS A 297 -14.68 -6.19 -16.80
N ARG A 298 -13.92 -7.21 -17.25
CA ARG A 298 -12.54 -7.04 -17.67
C ARG A 298 -12.42 -5.95 -18.72
N THR A 299 -11.51 -5.01 -18.48
CA THR A 299 -11.16 -3.96 -19.45
C THR A 299 -10.14 -4.51 -20.46
N PRO A 300 -10.42 -4.53 -21.77
CA PRO A 300 -9.42 -4.94 -22.76
C PRO A 300 -8.21 -4.00 -22.74
N ILE A 301 -7.01 -4.56 -22.59
CA ILE A 301 -5.76 -3.78 -22.54
C ILE A 301 -5.09 -3.78 -23.90
N THR A 302 -4.64 -2.59 -24.30
CA THR A 302 -3.92 -2.34 -25.55
C THR A 302 -2.78 -1.39 -25.28
N VAL A 303 -1.70 -1.47 -26.05
CA VAL A 303 -0.63 -0.49 -26.00
C VAL A 303 -1.15 0.87 -26.47
N LEU A 304 -1.21 1.87 -25.58
CA LEU A 304 -1.72 3.19 -25.93
C LEU A 304 -0.64 4.05 -26.58
N LYS A 305 -0.96 4.68 -27.72
CA LYS A 305 -0.02 5.60 -28.38
C LYS A 305 0.18 6.83 -27.50
N ARG A 306 1.43 7.06 -27.05
CA ARG A 306 1.79 8.16 -26.15
C ARG A 306 0.99 8.18 -24.84
N GLY A 307 0.47 7.03 -24.39
CA GLY A 307 -0.31 6.93 -23.14
C GLY A 307 -1.72 7.52 -23.19
N VAL A 308 -2.20 7.89 -24.39
CA VAL A 308 -3.52 8.49 -24.62
C VAL A 308 -4.57 7.37 -24.75
N TRP A 309 -5.56 7.33 -23.86
CA TRP A 309 -6.48 6.18 -23.72
C TRP A 309 -7.37 5.95 -24.94
N GLU A 310 -7.65 7.00 -25.71
CA GLU A 310 -8.40 6.92 -26.98
C GLU A 310 -7.57 6.30 -28.11
N LEU A 311 -6.24 6.44 -28.06
CA LEU A 311 -5.34 6.03 -29.13
C LEU A 311 -4.82 4.62 -28.90
N LYS A 312 -5.72 3.64 -29.09
CA LYS A 312 -5.44 2.22 -28.90
C LYS A 312 -4.50 1.65 -29.97
N GLY A 313 -3.63 0.75 -29.55
CA GLY A 313 -2.66 0.05 -30.39
C GLY A 313 -2.87 -1.47 -30.35
N GLU A 314 -1.77 -2.22 -30.30
CA GLU A 314 -1.81 -3.70 -30.22
C GLU A 314 -2.45 -4.16 -28.90
N PRO A 315 -3.41 -5.10 -28.93
CA PRO A 315 -3.89 -5.78 -27.73
C PRO A 315 -2.77 -6.57 -27.04
N VAL A 316 -2.77 -6.57 -25.71
CA VAL A 316 -1.80 -7.32 -24.91
C VAL A 316 -2.49 -8.05 -23.78
N GLY A 317 -1.96 -9.21 -23.42
CA GLY A 317 -2.38 -9.97 -22.25
C GLY A 317 -1.38 -9.89 -21.10
N PRO A 318 -1.75 -10.44 -19.93
CA PRO A 318 -0.89 -10.43 -18.76
C PRO A 318 0.45 -11.13 -19.00
N ARG A 319 1.55 -10.43 -18.72
CA ARG A 319 2.91 -10.97 -18.71
C ARG A 319 3.82 -10.08 -17.86
N PRO A 320 4.75 -10.62 -17.05
CA PRO A 320 5.73 -9.79 -16.36
C PRO A 320 6.67 -9.11 -17.36
N PRO A 321 7.30 -7.98 -17.00
CA PRO A 321 8.27 -7.32 -17.88
C PRO A 321 9.38 -8.25 -18.34
N ASP A 322 9.71 -8.21 -19.64
CA ASP A 322 10.69 -9.12 -20.25
C ASP A 322 12.08 -9.04 -19.56
N ALA A 323 12.48 -7.87 -19.04
CA ALA A 323 13.72 -7.73 -18.29
C ALA A 323 13.80 -8.52 -16.97
N LEU A 324 12.67 -8.97 -16.43
CA LEU A 324 12.58 -9.66 -15.13
C LEU A 324 12.36 -11.17 -15.26
N VAL A 325 12.02 -11.67 -16.45
CA VAL A 325 11.70 -13.09 -16.67
C VAL A 325 12.42 -13.60 -17.90
N ALA A 326 12.80 -14.89 -17.90
CA ALA A 326 13.39 -15.50 -19.09
C ALA A 326 12.37 -15.55 -20.24
N ASP A 327 12.85 -15.41 -21.48
CA ASP A 327 12.06 -15.32 -22.73
C ASP A 327 10.99 -16.41 -22.90
N ALA A 328 11.14 -17.56 -22.22
CA ALA A 328 10.24 -18.70 -22.30
C ALA A 328 8.84 -18.49 -21.67
N ARG A 329 8.61 -17.44 -20.87
CA ARG A 329 7.30 -17.21 -20.23
C ARG A 329 6.33 -16.57 -21.22
N ALA A 330 5.47 -17.35 -21.88
CA ALA A 330 4.52 -16.85 -22.88
C ALA A 330 3.61 -15.71 -22.35
N GLU A 331 3.27 -14.76 -23.24
CA GLU A 331 2.21 -13.79 -22.98
C GLU A 331 0.86 -14.52 -22.95
N LEU A 332 0.03 -14.26 -21.93
CA LEU A 332 -1.32 -14.81 -21.89
C LEU A 332 -2.19 -14.15 -22.98
N PRO A 333 -3.29 -14.79 -23.40
CA PRO A 333 -4.23 -14.15 -24.32
C PRO A 333 -4.76 -12.81 -23.78
N ALA A 334 -4.97 -11.83 -24.66
CA ALA A 334 -5.40 -10.48 -24.28
C ALA A 334 -6.79 -10.44 -23.60
N ASP A 335 -7.60 -11.46 -23.85
CA ASP A 335 -8.93 -11.66 -23.28
C ASP A 335 -8.94 -12.48 -21.97
N THR A 336 -7.77 -12.95 -21.50
CA THR A 336 -7.62 -13.72 -20.24
C THR A 336 -7.49 -12.82 -19.03
#